data_AF-A0A2V8BWX5-F1
#
_entry.id   AF-A0A2V8BWX5-F1
#
_cell.length_a   1.000
_cell.length_b   1.000
_cell.length_c   1.000
_cell.angle_alpha   90.00
_cell.angle_beta   90.00
_cell.angle_gamma   90.00
#
_symmetry.space_group_name_H-M   'P 1'
#
loop_
_entity.id
_entity.type
_entity.pdbx_description
1 polymer ?
#
loop_
_entity_poly.entity_id
_entity_poly.type
_entity_poly.pdbx_seq_one_letter_code
_entity_poly.pdbx_strand_id
1 'polypeptide(L)' 'MTPSTNPAAFDLARYQDPLTIQRVLHTAKTVAVVGLSKNELRASHFVGYYLKRHGYRVIPV' A
#
# COMPACT_ATOMS: atom_id res chain seq x y z
N MET A 1 12.07 -22.43 -28.55
CA MET A 1 12.04 -21.30 -27.60
C MET A 1 10.62 -21.18 -27.05
N THR A 2 10.29 -21.97 -26.03
CA THR A 2 9.05 -21.85 -25.28
C THR A 2 9.33 -21.04 -24.01
N PRO A 3 8.48 -20.07 -23.62
CA PRO A 3 8.67 -19.36 -22.37
C PRO A 3 8.35 -20.32 -21.22
N SER A 4 9.24 -20.42 -20.24
CA SER A 4 9.00 -21.14 -19.00
C SER A 4 7.93 -20.40 -18.20
N THR A 5 6.69 -20.87 -18.26
CA THR A 5 5.62 -20.39 -17.37
C THR A 5 5.93 -20.86 -15.96
N ASN A 6 6.48 -19.97 -15.14
CA ASN A 6 6.64 -20.19 -13.70
C ASN A 6 5.24 -20.11 -13.06
N PRO A 7 4.68 -21.20 -12.52
CA PRO A 7 3.32 -21.22 -11.95
C PRO A 7 3.20 -20.40 -10.64
N ALA A 8 4.30 -19.83 -10.14
CA ALA A 8 4.34 -18.98 -8.95
C ALA A 8 4.63 -17.50 -9.24
N ALA A 9 4.69 -17.07 -10.51
CA ALA A 9 4.85 -15.66 -10.83
C ALA A 9 3.53 -14.93 -10.54
N PHE A 10 3.45 -14.30 -9.36
CA PHE A 10 2.35 -13.41 -9.01
C PHE A 10 2.22 -12.36 -10.11
N ASP A 11 1.15 -12.42 -10.89
CA ASP A 11 0.94 -11.48 -11.99
C ASP A 11 0.64 -10.10 -11.40
N LEU A 12 1.66 -9.25 -11.34
CA LEU A 12 1.53 -7.89 -10.84
C LEU A 12 0.76 -7.01 -11.83
N ALA A 13 0.80 -7.31 -13.14
CA ALA A 13 0.26 -6.45 -14.17
C ALA A 13 -1.24 -6.21 -13.99
N ARG A 14 -1.96 -7.21 -13.48
CA ARG A 14 -3.40 -7.12 -13.17
C ARG A 14 -3.76 -6.06 -12.11
N TYR A 15 -2.79 -5.58 -11.33
CA TYR A 15 -2.99 -4.59 -10.26
C TYR A 15 -2.39 -3.21 -10.58
N GLN A 16 -1.73 -3.05 -11.73
CA GLN A 16 -1.03 -1.82 -12.10
C GLN A 16 -1.88 -0.82 -12.88
N ASP A 17 -3.21 -0.97 -12.94
CA ASP A 17 -4.07 0.03 -13.59
C ASP A 17 -4.01 1.38 -12.84
N PRO A 18 -3.45 2.44 -13.47
CA PRO A 18 -3.28 3.73 -12.81
C PRO A 18 -4.60 4.38 -12.38
N LEU A 19 -5.68 4.18 -13.16
CA LEU A 19 -6.98 4.77 -12.86
C LEU A 19 -7.59 4.13 -11.61
N THR A 20 -7.49 2.81 -11.49
CA THR A 20 -7.92 2.08 -10.29
C THR A 20 -7.13 2.54 -9.06
N ILE A 21 -5.80 2.64 -9.16
CA ILE A 21 -4.94 3.07 -8.05
C ILE A 21 -5.31 4.49 -7.60
N GLN A 22 -5.42 5.44 -8.53
CA GLN A 22 -5.80 6.82 -8.20
C GLN A 22 -7.17 6.89 -7.54
N ARG A 23 -8.18 6.18 -8.08
CA ARG A 23 -9.51 6.14 -7.48
C ARG A 23 -9.48 5.64 -6.05
N VAL A 24 -8.73 4.58 -5.75
CA VAL A 24 -8.59 4.05 -4.39
C VAL A 24 -7.93 5.08 -3.49
N LEU A 25 -6.83 5.71 -3.91
CA LEU A 25 -6.13 6.73 -3.12
C LEU A 25 -7.00 7.97 -2.81
N HIS A 26 -7.83 8.41 -3.76
CA HIS A 26 -8.68 9.58 -3.56
C HIS A 26 -9.92 9.29 -2.70
N THR A 27 -10.48 8.08 -2.80
CA THR A 27 -11.75 7.71 -2.16
C THR A 27 -11.56 7.04 -0.79
N ALA A 28 -10.50 6.26 -0.60
CA ALA A 28 -10.24 5.58 0.67
C ALA A 28 -9.86 6.61 1.75
N LYS A 29 -10.68 6.71 2.80
CA LYS A 29 -10.41 7.62 3.94
C LYS A 29 -9.82 6.91 5.15
N THR A 30 -9.92 5.59 5.21
CA THR A 30 -9.42 4.77 6.31
C THR A 30 -8.37 3.80 5.78
N VAL A 31 -7.19 3.79 6.40
CA VAL A 31 -6.06 2.96 5.98
C VAL A 31 -5.58 2.15 7.19
N ALA A 32 -5.55 0.82 7.05
CA ALA A 32 -4.93 -0.06 8.02
C ALA A 32 -3.43 -0.20 7.70
N VAL A 33 -2.56 0.14 8.64
CA VAL A 33 -1.10 0.00 8.49
C VAL A 33 -0.64 -1.16 9.35
N VAL A 34 -0.31 -2.28 8.70
CA VAL A 34 0.21 -3.48 9.38
C VAL A 34 1.66 -3.24 9.81
N GLY A 35 1.98 -3.51 11.07
CA GLY A 35 3.33 -3.32 11.61
C GLY A 35 3.72 -1.86 11.85
N LEU A 36 2.74 -1.00 12.14
CA LEU A 36 3.00 0.39 12.49
C LEU A 36 3.84 0.46 13.77
N SER A 37 5.01 1.12 13.67
CA SER A 37 5.95 1.26 14.78
C SER A 37 5.91 2.64 15.41
N LYS A 38 6.12 2.70 16.73
CA LYS A 38 6.35 3.96 17.46
C LYS A 38 7.78 4.49 17.32
N ASN A 39 8.74 3.67 16.89
CA ASN A 39 10.11 4.09 16.63
C ASN A 39 10.18 4.97 15.36
N GLU A 40 10.58 6.22 15.52
CA GLU A 40 10.69 7.25 14.47
C GLU A 40 11.69 6.88 13.35
N LEU A 41 12.69 6.03 13.65
CA LEU A 41 13.66 5.55 12.67
C LEU A 41 13.09 4.48 11.73
N ARG A 42 11.91 3.91 12.03
CA ARG A 42 11.27 2.93 11.14
C ARG A 42 10.41 3.62 10.10
N ALA A 43 10.54 3.19 8.84
CA ALA A 43 9.74 3.71 7.73
C ALA A 43 8.22 3.66 7.98
N SER A 44 7.72 2.62 8.67
CA SER A 44 6.29 2.53 8.98
C SER A 44 5.80 3.69 9.85
N HIS A 45 6.63 4.23 10.74
CA HIS A 45 6.29 5.41 11.53
C HIS A 45 6.02 6.62 10.64
N PHE A 46 6.90 6.88 9.67
CA PHE A 46 6.78 8.00 8.74
C PHE A 46 5.53 7.88 7.85
N VAL A 47 5.25 6.69 7.34
CA VAL A 47 4.04 6.44 6.52
C VAL A 47 2.77 6.72 7.33
N GLY A 48 2.68 6.17 8.56
CA GLY A 48 1.52 6.41 9.42
C GLY A 48 1.36 7.90 9.80
N TYR A 49 2.47 8.59 10.05
CA TYR A 49 2.48 10.02 10.35
C TYR A 49 1.99 10.85 9.15
N TYR A 50 2.52 10.58 7.95
CA TYR A 50 2.12 11.27 6.72
C TYR A 50 0.63 11.11 6.45
N LEU A 51 0.12 9.87 6.51
CA LEU A 51 -1.30 9.59 6.28
C LEU A 51 -2.20 10.34 7.28
N LYS A 52 -1.85 10.36 8.56
CA LYS A 52 -2.61 11.14 9.56
C LYS A 52 -2.61 12.63 9.24
N ARG A 53 -1.46 13.20 8.87
CA ARG A 53 -1.33 14.63 8.54
C ARG A 53 -2.15 15.03 7.30
N HIS A 54 -2.33 14.10 6.37
CA HIS A 54 -3.15 14.28 5.17
C HIS A 54 -4.63 13.92 5.36
N GLY A 55 -5.10 13.76 6.61
CA GLY A 55 -6.51 13.60 6.95
C GLY A 55 -7.04 12.17 6.81
N TYR A 56 -6.16 11.17 6.63
CA TYR A 56 -6.57 9.77 6.64
C TYR A 56 -6.77 9.27 8.07
N ARG A 57 -7.79 8.43 8.27
CA ARG A 57 -7.98 7.66 9.49
C ARG A 57 -7.07 6.43 9.45
N VAL A 58 -5.95 6.49 10.17
CA VAL A 58 -4.97 5.40 10.23
C VAL A 58 -5.28 4.45 11.38
N ILE A 59 -5.43 3.16 11.07
CA ILE A 59 -5.62 2.08 12.04
C ILE A 59 -4.35 1.22 12.07
N PRO A 60 -3.58 1.20 13.17
CA PRO A 60 -2.47 0.26 13.30
C PRO A 60 -3.00 -1.17 13.47
N VAL A 61 -2.42 -2.12 12.75
CA VAL A 61 -2.71 -3.57 12.87
C VAL A 61 -1.41 -4.34 13.10
#